data_AF-A0A914PDG5-F1
#
_entry.id   AF-A0A914PDG5-F1
#
_cell.length_a   1.000
_cell.length_b   1.000
_cell.length_c   1.000
_cell.angle_alpha   90.00
_cell.angle_beta   90.00
_cell.angle_gamma   90.00
#
_symmetry.space_group_name_H-M   'P 1'
#
loop_
_entity.id
_entity.type
_entity.pdbx_description
1 polymer ?
#
loop_
_entity_poly.entity_id
_entity_poly.type
_entity_poly.pdbx_seq_one_letter_code
_entity_poly.pdbx_strand_id
1 'polypeptide(L)'
;MKKTEQEKLHVIKIFQSGKLFNTVNIKPETCEYPIKTIPGEFYIVEYLIKDGSGKNTAEGIVKFRATFSKDEMSKLLKKAVDYVSVSCRTKMHPFRVLYRYKPQCYWDDIQVQTNNMMIKCIKDDNGQAANPTNENIFGLLFST
;
A
#
# COMPACT_ATOMS: atom_id res chain seq x y z
N MET A 1 -2.84 -27.10 45.08
CA MET A 1 -2.95 -27.55 43.66
C MET A 1 -2.63 -26.35 42.76
N LYS A 2 -1.44 -26.32 42.15
CA LYS A 2 -1.12 -25.29 41.14
C LYS A 2 -1.91 -25.63 39.88
N LYS A 3 -2.82 -24.76 39.46
CA LYS A 3 -3.47 -24.87 38.13
C LYS A 3 -2.35 -24.78 37.10
N THR A 4 -2.12 -25.86 36.38
CA THR A 4 -1.27 -25.89 35.20
C THR A 4 -1.95 -24.97 34.18
N GLU A 5 -1.46 -23.74 34.01
CA GLU A 5 -1.84 -22.92 32.87
C GLU A 5 -1.41 -23.68 31.63
N GLN A 6 -2.38 -24.19 30.88
CA GLN A 6 -2.12 -24.78 29.57
C GLN A 6 -1.50 -23.69 28.70
N GLU A 7 -0.29 -23.95 28.23
CA GLU A 7 0.50 -23.03 27.43
C GLU A 7 -0.28 -22.70 26.15
N LYS A 8 -0.73 -21.44 26.04
CA LYS A 8 -1.46 -20.98 24.86
C LYS A 8 -0.47 -20.78 23.72
N LEU A 9 -0.79 -21.32 22.55
CA LEU A 9 0.02 -21.15 21.35
C LEU A 9 -0.50 -19.98 20.53
N HIS A 10 0.37 -19.02 20.22
CA HIS A 10 0.04 -17.86 19.41
C HIS A 10 0.59 -18.07 18.00
N VAL A 11 -0.29 -18.02 17.00
CA VAL A 11 0.04 -18.36 15.61
C VAL A 11 -0.34 -17.19 14.69
N ILE A 12 0.61 -16.74 13.89
CA ILE A 12 0.38 -15.77 12.81
C ILE A 12 0.40 -16.53 11.48
N LYS A 13 -0.66 -16.42 10.69
CA LYS A 13 -0.69 -16.84 9.29
C LYS A 13 -0.69 -15.60 8.40
N ILE A 14 0.20 -15.60 7.42
CA ILE A 14 0.37 -14.49 6.49
C ILE A 14 -0.01 -15.00 5.11
N PHE A 15 -0.96 -14.34 4.47
CA PHE A 15 -1.40 -14.63 3.12
C PHE A 15 -0.98 -13.48 2.20
N GLN A 16 -0.49 -13.83 1.02
CA GLN A 16 -0.19 -12.90 -0.05
C GLN A 16 -0.98 -13.30 -1.28
N SER A 17 -1.72 -12.36 -1.87
CA SER A 17 -2.50 -12.59 -3.10
C SER A 17 -3.39 -13.85 -3.01
N GLY A 18 -4.02 -14.04 -1.85
CA GLY A 18 -4.94 -15.15 -1.55
C GLY A 18 -4.27 -16.48 -1.20
N LYS A 19 -2.93 -16.58 -1.24
CA LYS A 19 -2.19 -17.81 -0.93
C LYS A 19 -1.50 -17.69 0.41
N LEU A 20 -1.48 -18.78 1.19
CA LEU A 20 -0.71 -18.84 2.44
C LEU A 20 0.77 -18.70 2.10
N PHE A 21 1.36 -17.60 2.54
CA PHE A 21 2.75 -17.25 2.30
C PHE A 21 3.64 -17.75 3.44
N ASN A 22 3.19 -17.60 4.69
CA ASN A 22 3.96 -18.03 5.85
C ASN A 22 3.06 -18.35 7.05
N THR A 23 3.55 -19.18 7.97
CA THR A 23 2.94 -19.44 9.27
C THR A 23 4.02 -19.39 10.34
N VAL A 24 3.79 -18.62 11.39
CA VAL A 24 4.78 -18.34 12.44
C VAL A 24 4.14 -18.55 13.80
N ASN A 25 4.81 -19.32 14.65
CA ASN A 25 4.45 -19.41 16.06
C ASN A 25 5.22 -18.32 16.82
N ILE A 26 4.51 -17.46 17.55
CA ILE A 26 5.11 -16.39 18.35
C ILE A 26 4.85 -16.63 19.82
N LYS A 27 5.66 -16.01 20.67
CA LYS A 27 5.45 -16.07 22.11
C LYS A 27 4.36 -15.09 22.55
N PRO A 28 3.59 -15.36 23.61
CA PRO A 28 2.53 -14.47 24.09
C PRO A 28 3.00 -13.03 24.37
N GLU A 29 4.24 -12.85 24.82
CA GLU A 29 4.86 -11.56 25.11
C GLU A 29 5.31 -10.78 23.85
N THR A 30 5.14 -11.34 22.66
CA THR A 30 5.54 -10.69 21.40
C THR A 30 4.52 -9.62 21.02
N CYS A 31 4.87 -8.34 21.19
CA CYS A 31 4.00 -7.22 20.81
C CYS A 31 4.09 -6.85 19.33
N GLU A 32 5.20 -7.16 18.67
CA GLU A 32 5.46 -6.77 17.28
C GLU A 32 6.17 -7.91 16.53
N TYR A 33 5.77 -8.15 15.27
CA TYR A 33 6.40 -9.13 14.41
C TYR A 33 6.66 -8.53 13.02
N PRO A 34 7.93 -8.38 12.58
CA PRO A 34 8.25 -7.80 11.29
C PRO A 34 7.92 -8.78 10.16
N ILE A 35 7.23 -8.29 9.13
CA ILE A 35 6.88 -9.05 7.93
C ILE A 35 7.67 -8.49 6.76
N LYS A 36 8.41 -9.36 6.05
CA LYS A 36 9.01 -8.99 4.76
C LYS A 36 7.91 -8.90 3.71
N THR A 37 7.85 -7.78 3.02
CA THR A 37 6.80 -7.48 2.04
C THR A 37 7.39 -7.14 0.68
N ILE A 38 6.58 -7.34 -0.36
CA ILE A 38 6.85 -6.85 -1.70
C ILE A 38 6.10 -5.52 -1.85
N PRO A 39 6.78 -4.43 -2.25
CA PRO A 39 6.15 -3.12 -2.42
C PRO A 39 4.91 -3.17 -3.32
N GLY A 40 3.77 -2.72 -2.80
CA GLY A 40 2.49 -2.62 -3.51
C GLY A 40 1.57 -3.84 -3.39
N GLU A 41 2.08 -4.97 -2.91
CA GLU A 41 1.28 -6.19 -2.74
C GLU A 41 0.35 -6.10 -1.52
N PHE A 42 -0.77 -6.82 -1.61
CA PHE A 42 -1.74 -6.94 -0.53
C PHE A 42 -1.47 -8.19 0.32
N TYR A 43 -1.54 -7.99 1.64
CA TYR A 43 -1.37 -9.03 2.64
C TYR A 43 -2.60 -9.14 3.53
N ILE A 44 -2.92 -10.37 3.90
CA ILE A 44 -3.88 -10.69 4.96
C ILE A 44 -3.11 -11.40 6.05
N VAL A 45 -3.22 -10.90 7.27
CA VAL A 45 -2.58 -11.50 8.45
C VAL A 45 -3.68 -11.97 9.38
N GLU A 46 -3.72 -13.27 9.62
CA GLU A 46 -4.57 -13.89 10.63
C GLU A 46 -3.73 -14.20 11.86
N TYR A 47 -4.18 -13.74 13.01
CA TYR A 47 -3.60 -14.02 14.30
C TYR A 47 -4.55 -14.91 15.10
N LEU A 48 -4.06 -16.06 15.52
CA LEU A 48 -4.83 -17.11 16.17
C LEU A 48 -4.20 -17.44 17.52
N ILE A 49 -5.01 -17.49 18.58
CA ILE A 49 -4.60 -18.00 19.89
C ILE A 49 -5.24 -19.36 20.09
N LYS A 50 -4.43 -20.39 20.23
CA LYS A 50 -4.87 -21.77 20.46
C LYS A 50 -4.67 -22.17 21.91
N ASP A 51 -5.62 -22.91 22.47
CA ASP A 51 -5.45 -23.57 23.76
C ASP A 51 -4.56 -24.83 23.64
N GLY A 52 -4.29 -25.48 24.78
CA GLY A 52 -3.50 -26.72 24.82
C GLY A 52 -4.14 -27.91 24.10
N SER A 53 -5.41 -27.82 23.69
CA SER A 53 -6.10 -28.82 22.85
C SER A 53 -6.00 -28.50 21.35
N GLY A 54 -5.41 -27.36 21.00
CA GLY A 54 -5.30 -26.87 19.62
C GLY A 54 -6.55 -26.13 19.12
N LYS A 55 -7.54 -25.88 19.97
CA LYS A 55 -8.76 -25.14 19.62
C LYS A 55 -8.48 -23.65 19.62
N ASN A 56 -8.99 -22.94 18.61
CA ASN A 56 -8.91 -21.47 18.55
C ASN A 56 -9.77 -20.86 19.67
N THR A 57 -9.14 -20.05 20.51
CA THR A 57 -9.78 -19.31 21.61
C THR A 57 -9.97 -17.83 21.28
N ALA A 58 -9.13 -17.28 20.40
CA ALA A 58 -9.26 -15.94 19.87
C ALA A 58 -8.68 -15.87 18.45
N GLU A 59 -9.20 -14.93 17.67
CA GLU A 59 -8.79 -14.67 16.29
C GLU A 59 -8.84 -13.17 16.00
N GLY A 60 -7.87 -12.69 15.25
CA GLY A 60 -7.84 -11.34 14.69
C GLY A 60 -7.35 -11.37 13.25
N ILE A 61 -7.94 -10.55 12.39
CA ILE A 61 -7.58 -10.48 10.97
C ILE A 61 -7.28 -9.04 10.61
N VAL A 62 -6.13 -8.80 9.99
CA VAL A 62 -5.74 -7.50 9.46
C VAL A 62 -5.43 -7.64 7.98
N LYS A 63 -5.87 -6.65 7.19
CA LYS A 63 -5.56 -6.55 5.76
C LYS A 63 -4.81 -5.25 5.53
N PHE A 64 -3.71 -5.30 4.79
CA PHE A 64 -2.95 -4.09 4.45
C PHE A 64 -2.25 -4.24 3.10
N ARG A 65 -1.98 -3.10 2.46
CA ARG A 65 -1.10 -2.97 1.29
C ARG A 65 0.29 -2.60 1.78
N ALA A 66 1.32 -3.25 1.23
CA ALA A 66 2.70 -2.89 1.54
C ALA A 66 3.06 -1.54 0.89
N THR A 67 3.02 -0.46 1.67
CA THR A 67 3.41 0.89 1.25
C THR A 67 4.81 1.25 1.76
N PHE A 68 5.42 2.30 1.20
CA PHE A 68 6.69 2.81 1.72
C PHE A 68 6.59 3.18 3.20
N SER A 69 7.58 2.76 3.98
CA SER A 69 7.84 3.28 5.30
C SER A 69 8.24 4.75 5.26
N LYS A 70 8.15 5.43 6.41
CA LYS A 70 8.58 6.83 6.55
C LYS A 70 10.06 7.03 6.16
N ASP A 71 10.91 6.06 6.48
CA ASP A 71 12.34 6.11 6.14
C ASP A 71 12.56 5.97 4.63
N GLU A 72 11.86 5.03 3.98
CA GLU A 72 11.92 4.87 2.52
C GLU A 72 11.40 6.13 1.80
N MET A 73 10.31 6.73 2.29
CA MET A 73 9.80 8.01 1.77
C MET A 73 10.81 9.14 1.93
N SER A 74 11.49 9.21 3.07
CA SER A 74 12.54 10.21 3.33
C SER A 74 13.73 10.04 2.38
N LYS A 75 14.15 8.79 2.14
CA LYS A 75 15.22 8.47 1.18
C LYS A 75 14.82 8.79 -0.26
N LEU A 76 13.57 8.51 -0.65
CA LEU A 76 13.05 8.85 -1.96
C LEU A 76 13.00 10.36 -2.16
N LEU A 77 12.53 11.12 -1.17
CA LEU A 77 12.53 12.58 -1.18
C LEU A 77 13.95 13.11 -1.33
N LYS A 78 14.90 12.60 -0.53
CA LYS A 78 16.30 13.00 -0.64
C LYS A 78 16.86 12.74 -2.03
N LYS A 79 16.62 11.56 -2.62
CA LYS A 79 17.04 11.26 -3.99
C LYS A 79 16.43 12.23 -5.02
N ALA A 80 15.17 12.60 -4.86
CA ALA A 80 14.52 13.57 -5.74
C ALA A 80 15.15 14.97 -5.61
N VAL A 81 15.40 15.42 -4.38
CA VAL A 81 16.09 16.68 -4.10
C VAL A 81 17.51 16.67 -4.64
N ASP A 82 18.27 15.59 -4.40
CA ASP A 82 19.63 15.40 -4.90
C ASP A 82 19.64 15.37 -6.44
N TYR A 83 18.67 14.72 -7.07
CA TYR A 83 18.53 14.75 -8.52
C TYR A 83 18.34 16.19 -9.04
N VAL A 84 17.47 16.97 -8.41
CA VAL A 84 17.22 18.37 -8.78
C VAL A 84 18.43 19.28 -8.49
N SER A 85 19.14 19.04 -7.38
CA SER A 85 20.19 19.93 -6.87
C SER A 85 21.61 19.60 -7.37
N VAL A 86 21.96 18.32 -7.50
CA VAL A 86 23.27 17.86 -7.97
C VAL A 86 23.30 17.85 -9.50
N SER A 87 22.18 17.52 -10.15
CA SER A 87 22.04 17.60 -11.61
C SER A 87 21.51 18.96 -12.04
N CYS A 88 22.26 20.03 -11.79
CA CYS A 88 22.07 21.35 -12.43
C CYS A 88 22.17 21.33 -13.98
N ARG A 89 22.19 20.14 -14.61
CA ARG A 89 21.95 19.94 -16.05
C ARG A 89 20.47 19.76 -16.39
N THR A 90 19.62 19.35 -15.46
CA THR A 90 18.17 19.35 -15.67
C THR A 90 17.65 20.71 -15.24
N LYS A 91 17.80 21.72 -16.12
CA LYS A 91 17.17 23.03 -15.91
C LYS A 91 15.67 22.78 -15.70
N MET A 92 15.16 23.03 -14.49
CA MET A 92 13.72 23.11 -14.29
C MET A 92 13.23 24.26 -15.18
N HIS A 93 12.65 23.91 -16.32
CA HIS A 93 12.15 24.88 -17.25
C HIS A 93 10.82 25.42 -16.70
N PRO A 94 10.62 26.75 -16.66
CA PRO A 94 9.31 27.28 -16.34
C PRO A 94 8.32 26.73 -17.39
N PHE A 95 7.27 26.08 -16.91
CA PHE A 95 6.16 25.67 -17.77
C PHE A 95 5.49 26.93 -18.29
N ARG A 96 5.77 27.30 -19.54
CA ARG A 96 5.07 28.40 -20.23
C ARG A 96 3.71 27.97 -20.77
N VAL A 97 3.56 26.66 -21.01
CA VAL A 97 2.34 26.05 -21.51
C VAL A 97 2.17 24.71 -20.78
N LEU A 98 1.04 24.54 -20.11
CA LEU A 98 0.65 23.24 -19.58
C LEU A 98 -0.02 22.47 -20.72
N TYR A 99 0.76 21.65 -21.44
CA TYR A 99 0.16 20.74 -22.39
C TYR A 99 -0.67 19.72 -21.61
N ARG A 100 -1.97 19.67 -21.89
CA ARG A 100 -2.76 18.50 -21.49
C ARG A 100 -2.04 17.29 -22.06
N TYR A 101 -1.72 16.31 -21.22
CA TYR A 101 -1.00 15.08 -21.59
C TYR A 101 -1.78 14.20 -22.58
N LYS A 102 -3.00 14.61 -22.91
CA LYS A 102 -3.90 14.01 -23.86
C LYS A 102 -4.51 15.11 -24.74
N PRO A 103 -4.65 14.88 -26.05
CA PRO A 103 -5.20 15.86 -26.99
C PRO A 103 -6.67 16.19 -26.64
N GLN A 104 -7.19 17.33 -27.13
CA GLN A 104 -8.56 17.75 -26.84
C GLN A 104 -9.59 16.69 -27.25
N CYS A 105 -9.40 16.03 -28.39
CA CYS A 105 -10.28 14.93 -28.83
C CYS A 105 -10.39 13.78 -27.82
N TYR A 106 -9.31 13.44 -27.11
CA TYR A 106 -9.36 12.42 -26.05
C TYR A 106 -10.25 12.86 -24.88
N TRP A 107 -10.24 14.14 -24.53
CA TRP A 107 -11.10 14.68 -23.48
C TRP A 107 -12.55 14.79 -23.91
N ASP A 108 -12.79 15.18 -25.17
CA ASP A 108 -14.12 15.22 -25.77
C ASP A 108 -14.74 13.81 -25.80
N ASP A 109 -13.95 12.80 -26.20
CA ASP A 109 -14.36 11.39 -26.18
C ASP A 109 -14.73 10.92 -24.76
N ILE A 110 -13.92 11.28 -23.75
CA ILE A 110 -14.23 10.97 -22.36
C ILE A 110 -15.52 11.67 -21.92
N GLN A 111 -15.70 12.96 -22.21
CA GLN A 111 -16.92 13.69 -21.87
C GLN A 111 -18.17 13.04 -22.48
N VAL A 112 -18.09 12.64 -23.75
CA VAL A 112 -19.17 11.92 -24.43
C VAL A 112 -19.43 10.56 -23.76
N GLN A 113 -18.37 9.78 -23.48
CA GLN A 113 -18.48 8.47 -22.83
C GLN A 113 -19.03 8.55 -21.41
N THR A 114 -18.76 9.64 -20.68
CA THR A 114 -19.23 9.83 -19.30
C THR A 114 -20.53 10.63 -19.21
N ASN A 115 -21.22 10.92 -20.33
CA ASN A 115 -22.42 11.75 -20.38
C ASN A 115 -22.21 13.13 -19.71
N ASN A 116 -21.05 13.74 -19.91
CA ASN A 116 -20.62 14.99 -19.26
C ASN A 116 -20.59 14.90 -17.72
N MET A 117 -20.65 13.70 -17.13
CA MET A 117 -20.54 13.52 -15.69
C MET A 117 -19.07 13.46 -15.28
N MET A 118 -18.75 14.17 -14.20
CA MET A 118 -17.44 14.08 -13.55
C MET A 118 -17.27 12.70 -12.92
N ILE A 119 -16.37 11.90 -13.48
CA ILE A 119 -16.00 10.61 -12.90
C ILE A 119 -14.70 10.77 -12.14
N LYS A 120 -14.64 10.18 -10.93
CA LYS A 120 -13.39 10.06 -10.18
C LYS A 120 -12.39 9.25 -11.00
N CYS A 121 -11.33 9.90 -11.44
CA CYS A 121 -10.18 9.20 -11.98
C CYS A 121 -9.40 8.62 -10.81
N ILE A 122 -9.36 7.30 -10.73
CA ILE A 122 -8.39 6.62 -9.89
C ILE A 122 -7.07 6.76 -10.63
N LYS A 123 -6.07 7.40 -10.01
CA LYS A 123 -4.72 7.45 -10.56
C LYS A 123 -4.33 6.02 -10.95
N ASP A 124 -4.04 5.82 -12.23
CA ASP A 124 -3.61 4.54 -12.74
C ASP A 124 -2.33 4.09 -12.01
N ASP A 125 -2.05 2.79 -12.05
CA ASP A 125 -0.90 2.18 -11.37
C ASP A 125 0.43 2.53 -12.08
N ASN A 126 0.50 3.71 -12.71
CA ASN A 126 1.68 4.27 -13.32
C ASN A 126 2.62 4.79 -12.23
N GLY A 127 3.77 4.14 -12.13
CA GLY A 127 4.81 4.45 -11.17
C GLY A 127 5.12 3.25 -10.28
N GLN A 128 5.58 3.52 -9.05
CA GLN A 128 5.94 2.46 -8.12
C GLN A 128 4.68 2.02 -7.34
N ALA A 129 4.42 0.71 -7.30
CA ALA A 129 3.20 0.12 -6.76
C ALA A 129 2.98 0.28 -5.23
N ALA A 130 3.99 0.61 -4.44
CA ALA A 130 3.89 0.96 -3.01
C ALA A 130 3.67 2.45 -2.77
N ASN A 131 3.52 3.25 -3.84
CA ASN A 131 3.23 4.66 -3.71
C ASN A 131 1.88 4.84 -3.01
N PRO A 132 1.85 5.48 -1.83
CA PRO A 132 0.61 5.64 -1.05
C PRO A 132 -0.44 6.50 -1.76
N THR A 133 -0.10 7.18 -2.86
CA THR A 133 -1.04 7.95 -3.68
C THR A 133 -1.80 7.09 -4.70
N ASN A 134 -1.29 5.91 -5.06
CA ASN A 134 -2.01 4.99 -5.94
C ASN A 134 -3.31 4.58 -5.22
N GLU A 135 -4.43 4.65 -5.94
CA GLU A 135 -5.79 4.33 -5.44
C GLU A 135 -6.35 5.20 -4.31
N ASN A 136 -5.52 6.00 -3.62
CA ASN A 136 -5.94 6.84 -2.49
C ASN A 136 -6.19 8.30 -2.85
N ILE A 137 -5.67 8.76 -3.99
CA ILE A 137 -6.00 10.09 -4.51
C ILE A 137 -7.06 9.93 -5.60
N PHE A 138 -8.26 10.42 -5.30
CA PHE A 138 -9.28 10.63 -6.31
C PHE A 138 -8.93 11.90 -7.09
N GLY A 139 -8.56 11.74 -8.35
CA GLY A 139 -8.52 12.85 -9.28
C GLY A 139 -9.96 13.23 -9.67
N LEU A 140 -10.29 14.51 -9.60
CA LEU A 140 -11.43 15.05 -10.34
C LEU A 140 -10.87 15.55 -11.66
N LEU A 141 -11.20 14.84 -12.74
CA LEU A 141 -10.99 15.39 -14.08
C LEU A 141 -12.22 16.20 -14.39
N PHE A 142 -12.08 17.53 -14.43
CA PHE A 142 -12.55 18.48 -15.43
C PHE A 142 -12.18 19.91 -14.97
N SER A 143 -11.63 20.70 -15.89
CA SER A 143 -11.58 22.17 -15.80
C SER A 143 -12.06 22.67 -17.15
N THR A 144 -13.01 23.62 -17.13
CA THR A 144 -13.47 24.39 -18.29
C THR A 144 -12.32 24.81 -19.18
#